data_AF-A0A378AGD5-F1
#
_entry.id   AF-A0A378AGD5-F1
#
_cell.length_a   1.000
_cell.length_b   1.000
_cell.length_c   1.000
_cell.angle_alpha   90.00
_cell.angle_beta   90.00
_cell.angle_gamma   90.00
#
_symmetry.space_group_name_H-M   'P 1'
#
loop_
_entity.id
_entity.type
_entity.pdbx_description
1 polymer ?
#
loop_
_entity_poly.entity_id
_entity_poly.type
_entity_poly.pdbx_seq_one_letter_code
_entity_poly.pdbx_strand_id
1 'polypeptide(L)'
;MVYDVFDSNEVLEGKLMAGSTGFDLVVPSASFLERQLAAGVFQPLDKSKLPNWKNLDPEVLKLVAKHDPENKYAMPYLWATTGIGYNVDKVKAVLGKDAPVDSWDLVLKPENLEKLKKLRRLLPRRAGRDFRHRAELPRQRSEQQQSG
;
A
#
# COMPACT_ATOMS: atom_id res chain seq x y z
N MET A 1 16.16 -3.14 14.16
CA MET A 1 15.03 -3.28 13.21
C MET A 1 14.91 -1.99 12.45
N VAL A 2 15.07 -2.03 11.13
CA VAL A 2 14.93 -0.89 10.23
C VAL A 2 13.66 -1.11 9.42
N TYR A 3 12.82 -0.08 9.28
CA TYR A 3 11.55 -0.14 8.58
C TYR A 3 11.38 1.12 7.74
N ASP A 4 11.21 0.93 6.43
CA ASP A 4 11.00 1.99 5.46
C ASP A 4 9.66 1.77 4.73
N VAL A 5 9.09 2.87 4.22
CA VAL A 5 7.80 2.88 3.53
C VAL A 5 7.93 3.42 2.12
N PHE A 6 7.09 2.89 1.21
CA PHE A 6 6.94 3.33 -0.17
C PHE A 6 5.46 3.55 -0.48
N ASP A 7 5.16 4.54 -1.31
CA ASP A 7 3.81 4.88 -1.75
C ASP A 7 3.51 4.44 -3.20
N SER A 8 4.51 3.89 -3.91
CA SER A 8 4.37 3.41 -5.28
C SER A 8 5.09 2.08 -5.52
N ASN A 9 4.52 1.26 -6.41
CA ASN A 9 5.15 0.01 -6.81
C ASN A 9 6.35 0.25 -7.71
N GLU A 10 6.34 1.35 -8.47
CA GLU A 10 7.39 1.74 -9.41
C GLU A 10 8.69 2.09 -8.68
N VAL A 11 8.60 2.80 -7.54
CA VAL A 11 9.79 3.10 -6.72
C VAL A 11 10.38 1.82 -6.14
N LEU A 12 9.54 0.90 -5.67
CA LEU A 12 9.98 -0.40 -5.16
C LEU A 12 10.63 -1.25 -6.27
N GLU A 13 9.99 -1.34 -7.43
CA GLU A 13 10.50 -2.07 -8.59
C GLU A 13 11.86 -1.52 -9.05
N GLY A 14 12.00 -0.20 -9.16
CA GLY A 14 13.27 0.43 -9.52
C GLY A 14 14.40 0.08 -8.55
N LYS A 15 14.13 0.05 -7.24
CA LYS A 15 15.12 -0.40 -6.24
C LYS A 15 15.47 -1.87 -6.41
N LEU A 16 14.49 -2.75 -6.57
CA LEU A 16 14.71 -4.18 -6.74
C LEU A 16 15.59 -4.48 -7.98
N MET A 17 15.30 -3.81 -9.10
CA MET A 17 16.05 -3.99 -10.35
C MET A 17 17.47 -3.41 -10.30
N ALA A 18 17.71 -2.38 -9.48
CA ALA A 18 19.06 -1.87 -9.23
C ALA A 18 19.93 -2.86 -8.43
N GLY A 19 19.31 -3.84 -7.75
CA GLY A 19 19.99 -4.81 -6.90
C GLY A 19 20.46 -4.24 -5.56
N SER A 20 20.97 -5.11 -4.69
CA SER A 20 21.53 -4.76 -3.36
C SER A 20 20.66 -3.78 -2.57
N THR A 21 19.35 -4.06 -2.51
CA THR A 21 18.36 -3.13 -1.94
C THR A 21 18.57 -2.84 -0.45
N GLY A 22 19.25 -3.74 0.26
CA GLY A 22 19.38 -3.69 1.72
C GLY A 22 18.11 -4.11 2.47
N PHE A 23 17.09 -4.62 1.77
CA PHE A 23 15.85 -5.11 2.36
C PHE A 23 15.79 -6.64 2.38
N ASP A 24 15.40 -7.19 3.53
CA ASP A 24 15.14 -8.63 3.69
C ASP A 24 13.73 -9.03 3.23
N LEU A 25 12.76 -8.13 3.41
CA LEU A 25 11.35 -8.32 3.04
C LEU A 25 10.81 -7.06 2.36
N VAL A 26 10.03 -7.26 1.30
CA VAL A 26 9.32 -6.21 0.57
C VAL A 26 7.89 -6.67 0.28
N VAL A 27 6.99 -5.72 0.01
CA VAL A 27 5.55 -6.01 -0.17
C VAL A 27 5.04 -5.40 -1.49
N PRO A 28 5.45 -5.93 -2.65
CA PRO A 28 4.92 -5.49 -3.94
C PRO A 28 3.47 -5.94 -4.14
N SER A 29 2.73 -5.23 -4.98
CA SER A 29 1.46 -5.73 -5.52
C SER A 29 1.69 -6.98 -6.39
N ALA A 30 0.74 -7.92 -6.39
CA ALA A 30 0.89 -9.18 -7.13
C ALA A 30 1.12 -9.01 -8.65
N SER A 31 0.54 -7.96 -9.26
CA SER A 31 0.77 -7.63 -10.67
C SER A 31 2.21 -7.19 -10.96
N PHE A 32 2.91 -6.59 -10.00
CA PHE A 32 4.33 -6.25 -10.12
C PHE A 32 5.22 -7.46 -9.81
N LEU A 33 4.82 -8.26 -8.82
CA LEU A 33 5.50 -9.50 -8.44
C LEU A 33 5.76 -10.42 -9.65
N GLU A 34 4.77 -10.64 -10.51
CA GLU A 34 4.91 -11.52 -11.69
C GLU A 34 6.12 -11.15 -12.57
N ARG A 35 6.28 -9.86 -12.87
CA ARG A 35 7.37 -9.36 -13.70
C ARG A 35 8.71 -9.37 -12.95
N GLN A 36 8.67 -9.11 -11.65
CA GLN A 36 9.85 -9.16 -10.78
C GLN A 36 10.37 -10.59 -10.61
N LEU A 37 9.49 -11.60 -10.59
CA LEU A 37 9.87 -13.01 -10.59
C LEU A 37 10.59 -13.40 -11.88
N ALA A 38 10.12 -12.91 -13.03
CA ALA A 38 10.81 -13.14 -14.31
C ALA A 38 12.23 -12.52 -14.33
N ALA A 39 12.46 -11.45 -13.57
CA ALA A 39 13.78 -10.84 -13.40
C ALA A 39 14.66 -11.54 -12.33
N GLY A 40 14.14 -12.55 -11.62
CA GLY A 40 14.91 -13.34 -10.66
C GLY A 40 15.29 -12.61 -9.37
N VAL A 41 14.57 -11.53 -9.01
CA VAL A 41 14.92 -10.70 -7.84
C VAL A 41 14.50 -11.31 -6.49
N PHE A 42 13.75 -12.42 -6.49
CA PHE A 42 13.26 -13.09 -5.29
C PHE A 42 13.75 -14.53 -5.20
N GLN A 43 14.01 -14.96 -3.96
CA GLN A 43 14.24 -16.36 -3.62
C GLN A 43 12.91 -17.06 -3.28
N PRO A 44 12.77 -18.38 -3.52
CA PRO A 44 11.57 -19.11 -3.14
C PRO A 44 11.42 -19.21 -1.61
N LEU A 45 10.18 -19.21 -1.13
CA LEU A 45 9.87 -19.37 0.28
C LEU A 45 10.03 -20.84 0.70
N ASP A 46 10.77 -21.05 1.79
CA ASP A 46 10.81 -22.34 2.48
C ASP A 46 9.56 -22.49 3.37
N LYS A 47 8.51 -23.11 2.81
CA LYS A 47 7.23 -23.31 3.51
C LYS A 47 7.34 -24.18 4.76
N SER A 48 8.40 -25.00 4.91
CA SER A 48 8.63 -25.78 6.14
C SER A 48 8.89 -24.89 7.35
N LYS A 49 9.39 -23.67 7.12
CA LYS A 49 9.65 -22.65 8.15
C LYS A 49 8.45 -21.71 8.39
N LEU A 50 7.34 -21.91 7.67
CA LEU A 50 6.12 -21.10 7.76
C LEU A 50 4.95 -21.93 8.30
N PRO A 51 4.98 -22.35 9.59
CA PRO A 51 3.93 -23.21 10.16
C PRO A 51 2.54 -22.56 10.15
N ASN A 52 2.48 -21.23 10.04
CA ASN A 52 1.25 -20.43 9.95
C ASN A 52 0.71 -20.27 8.52
N TRP A 53 1.35 -20.86 7.51
CA TRP A 53 0.87 -20.83 6.12
C TRP A 53 -0.56 -21.36 5.99
N LYS A 54 -0.91 -22.35 6.83
CA LYS A 54 -2.26 -22.94 6.93
C LYS A 54 -3.37 -21.93 7.28
N ASN A 55 -3.03 -20.75 7.79
CA ASN A 55 -4.01 -19.72 8.17
C ASN A 55 -4.41 -18.81 6.99
N LEU A 56 -3.74 -18.94 5.84
CA LEU A 56 -4.03 -18.15 4.65
C LEU A 56 -5.34 -18.60 4.00
N ASP A 57 -6.10 -17.64 3.49
CA ASP A 57 -7.33 -17.90 2.75
C ASP A 57 -7.00 -18.62 1.42
N PRO A 58 -7.54 -19.84 1.18
CA PRO A 58 -7.30 -20.59 -0.04
C PRO A 58 -7.76 -19.88 -1.33
N GLU A 59 -8.82 -19.07 -1.28
CA GLU A 59 -9.30 -18.33 -2.45
C GLU A 59 -8.37 -17.17 -2.79
N VAL A 60 -7.83 -16.48 -1.78
CA VAL A 60 -6.79 -15.46 -1.99
C VAL A 60 -5.52 -16.10 -2.56
N LEU A 61 -5.12 -17.27 -2.05
CA LEU A 61 -3.98 -18.02 -2.58
C LEU A 61 -4.15 -18.37 -4.07
N LYS A 62 -5.35 -18.83 -4.48
CA LYS A 62 -5.67 -19.11 -5.89
C LYS A 62 -5.57 -17.87 -6.77
N LEU A 63 -5.99 -16.70 -6.27
CA LEU A 63 -5.87 -15.44 -7.01
C LEU A 63 -4.40 -15.03 -7.18
N VAL A 64 -3.62 -15.08 -6.11
CA VAL A 64 -2.18 -14.76 -6.14
C VAL A 64 -1.41 -15.78 -7.00
N ALA A 65 -1.84 -17.04 -7.05
CA ALA A 65 -1.20 -18.08 -7.85
C ALA A 65 -1.20 -17.81 -9.36
N LYS A 66 -2.05 -16.89 -9.85
CA LYS A 66 -2.01 -16.41 -11.23
C LYS A 66 -0.75 -15.60 -11.55
N HIS A 67 -0.13 -15.01 -10.53
CA HIS A 67 1.08 -14.19 -10.63
C HIS A 67 2.32 -14.90 -10.04
N ASP A 68 2.12 -15.80 -9.08
CA ASP A 68 3.14 -16.61 -8.44
C ASP A 68 2.71 -18.09 -8.43
N PRO A 69 3.01 -18.87 -9.50
CA PRO A 69 2.62 -20.26 -9.61
C PRO A 69 3.02 -21.08 -8.38
N GLU A 70 2.09 -21.88 -7.86
CA GLU A 70 2.22 -22.67 -6.62
C GLU A 70 2.44 -21.84 -5.33
N ASN A 71 2.25 -20.52 -5.40
CA ASN A 71 2.55 -19.57 -4.33
C ASN A 71 3.96 -19.81 -3.78
N LYS A 72 4.96 -19.87 -4.68
CA LYS A 72 6.32 -20.31 -4.37
C LYS A 72 7.18 -19.20 -3.78
N TYR A 73 6.87 -17.94 -4.07
CA TYR A 73 7.73 -16.81 -3.72
C TYR A 73 7.06 -15.78 -2.79
N ALA A 74 5.73 -15.70 -2.75
CA ALA A 74 5.03 -14.65 -2.01
C ALA A 74 4.01 -15.19 -1.01
N MET A 75 3.92 -14.50 0.14
CA MET A 75 2.86 -14.66 1.14
C MET A 75 1.88 -13.48 1.03
N PRO A 76 0.58 -13.71 0.75
CA PRO A 76 -0.40 -12.62 0.70
C PRO A 76 -0.51 -11.92 2.05
N TYR A 77 -0.47 -10.58 2.05
CA TYR A 77 -0.59 -9.76 3.26
C TYR A 77 -1.96 -9.09 3.36
N LEU A 78 -2.24 -8.15 2.47
CA LEU A 78 -3.51 -7.44 2.38
C LEU A 78 -3.95 -7.34 0.92
N TRP A 79 -5.25 -7.27 0.70
CA TRP A 79 -5.84 -6.96 -0.58
C TRP A 79 -7.00 -5.97 -0.39
N ALA A 80 -7.24 -5.17 -1.42
CA ALA A 80 -8.32 -4.21 -1.46
C ALA A 80 -8.71 -3.98 -2.92
N THR A 81 -9.74 -3.15 -3.12
CA THR A 81 -10.13 -2.67 -4.45
C THR A 81 -9.76 -1.21 -4.61
N THR A 82 -9.40 -0.82 -5.82
CA THR A 82 -9.32 0.60 -6.19
C THR A 82 -10.72 1.09 -6.53
N GLY A 83 -11.30 1.91 -5.66
CA GLY A 83 -12.67 2.43 -5.80
C GLY A 83 -12.73 3.96 -5.68
N ILE A 84 -13.95 4.49 -5.54
CA ILE A 84 -14.20 5.92 -5.43
C ILE A 84 -14.50 6.28 -3.98
N GLY A 85 -13.57 6.96 -3.31
CA GLY A 85 -13.82 7.61 -2.02
C GLY A 85 -14.39 9.02 -2.22
N TYR A 86 -15.56 9.32 -1.65
CA TYR A 86 -16.21 10.63 -1.82
C TYR A 86 -16.88 11.13 -0.54
N ASN A 87 -17.12 12.45 -0.48
CA ASN A 87 -17.91 13.07 0.59
C ASN A 87 -19.39 13.09 0.17
N VAL A 88 -20.23 12.36 0.90
CA VAL A 88 -21.66 12.16 0.57
C VAL A 88 -22.41 13.48 0.41
N ASP A 89 -22.29 14.39 1.38
CA ASP A 89 -23.04 15.65 1.39
C ASP A 89 -22.61 16.58 0.26
N LYS A 90 -21.29 16.66 0.01
CA LYS A 90 -20.74 17.50 -1.05
C LYS A 90 -21.10 16.99 -2.45
N VAL A 91 -21.08 15.68 -2.66
CA VAL A 91 -21.52 15.10 -3.93
C VAL A 91 -23.01 15.35 -4.15
N LYS A 92 -23.85 15.12 -3.13
CA LYS A 92 -25.29 15.41 -3.21
C LYS A 92 -25.59 16.88 -3.49
N ALA A 93 -24.83 17.80 -2.89
CA ALA A 93 -25.00 19.24 -3.13
C ALA A 93 -24.67 19.67 -4.58
N VAL A 94 -23.80 18.93 -5.28
CA VAL A 94 -23.33 19.28 -6.63
C VAL A 94 -24.03 18.49 -7.73
N LEU A 95 -24.32 17.21 -7.50
CA LEU A 95 -24.90 16.29 -8.48
C LEU A 95 -26.37 15.94 -8.20
N GLY A 96 -26.90 16.30 -7.02
CA GLY A 96 -28.25 15.95 -6.60
C GLY A 96 -28.32 14.61 -5.85
N LYS A 97 -29.53 14.23 -5.43
CA LYS A 97 -29.78 13.00 -4.67
C LYS A 97 -29.53 11.73 -5.51
N ASP A 98 -29.74 11.81 -6.81
CA ASP A 98 -29.63 10.69 -7.76
C ASP A 98 -28.23 10.63 -8.43
N ALA A 99 -27.20 11.13 -7.73
CA ALA A 99 -25.83 11.02 -8.21
C ALA A 99 -25.45 9.53 -8.37
N PRO A 100 -24.78 9.13 -9.47
CA PRO A 100 -24.48 7.73 -9.77
C PRO A 100 -23.28 7.23 -8.94
N VAL A 101 -23.39 7.26 -7.62
CA VAL A 101 -22.28 7.01 -6.66
C VAL A 101 -21.82 5.56 -6.58
N ASP A 102 -22.60 4.65 -7.14
CA ASP A 102 -22.33 3.22 -7.30
C ASP A 102 -21.74 2.87 -8.67
N SER A 103 -21.46 3.88 -9.51
CA SER A 103 -20.95 3.70 -10.88
C SER A 103 -19.67 4.50 -11.12
N TRP A 104 -18.81 3.97 -11.99
CA TRP A 104 -17.65 4.69 -12.52
C TRP A 104 -18.05 5.97 -13.29
N ASP A 105 -19.31 6.05 -13.73
CA ASP A 105 -19.90 7.25 -14.31
C ASP A 105 -19.75 8.48 -13.42
N LEU A 106 -19.66 8.33 -12.09
CA LEU A 106 -19.44 9.45 -11.17
C LEU A 106 -18.18 10.25 -11.52
N VAL A 107 -17.11 9.58 -11.95
CA VAL A 107 -15.78 10.19 -12.18
C VAL A 107 -15.27 10.06 -13.60
N LEU A 108 -15.78 9.11 -14.39
CA LEU A 108 -15.33 8.87 -15.77
C LEU A 108 -16.21 9.55 -16.83
N LYS A 109 -17.44 9.99 -16.49
CA LYS A 109 -18.24 10.82 -17.39
C LYS A 109 -17.85 12.29 -17.26
N PRO A 110 -17.43 12.96 -18.35
CA PRO A 110 -17.00 14.36 -18.31
C PRO A 110 -18.02 15.30 -17.66
N GLU A 111 -19.32 15.13 -17.94
CA GLU A 111 -20.38 15.98 -17.41
C GLU A 111 -20.54 15.92 -15.88
N ASN A 112 -20.28 14.76 -15.27
CA ASN A 112 -20.27 14.60 -13.83
C ASN A 112 -18.98 15.18 -13.24
N LEU A 113 -17.85 14.91 -13.88
CA LEU A 113 -16.55 15.39 -13.45
C LEU A 113 -16.46 16.93 -13.49
N GLU A 114 -17.00 17.58 -14.53
CA GLU A 114 -17.06 19.05 -14.62
C GLU A 114 -17.83 19.67 -13.46
N LYS A 115 -18.93 19.04 -13.02
CA LYS A 115 -19.68 19.50 -11.86
C LYS A 115 -18.86 19.28 -10.58
N LEU A 116 -18.25 18.10 -10.40
CA LEU A 116 -17.44 17.76 -9.23
C LEU A 116 -16.19 18.63 -9.07
N LYS A 117 -15.62 19.19 -10.16
CA LYS A 117 -14.52 20.17 -10.08
C LYS A 117 -14.85 21.36 -9.18
N LYS A 118 -16.13 21.73 -9.03
CA LYS A 118 -16.57 22.80 -8.11
C LYS A 118 -16.21 22.50 -6.65
N LEU A 119 -16.12 21.23 -6.27
CA LEU A 119 -15.71 20.79 -4.92
C LEU A 119 -14.22 21.03 -4.64
N ARG A 120 -13.37 21.15 -5.67
CA ARG A 120 -11.94 21.46 -5.54
C ARG A 120 -11.69 22.81 -4.87
N ARG A 121 -12.62 23.77 -5.01
CA ARG A 121 -12.51 25.11 -4.44
C ARG A 121 -12.87 25.18 -2.94
N LEU A 122 -13.41 24.10 -2.38
CA LEU A 122 -13.95 24.04 -1.01
C LEU A 122 -13.12 23.20 -0.04
N LEU A 123 -11.89 22.82 -0.41
CA LEU A 123 -10.93 22.22 0.51
C LEU A 123 -9.89 23.29 0.88
N PRO A 124 -9.79 23.70 2.17
CA PRO A 124 -8.71 24.58 2.58
C PRO A 124 -7.39 23.91 2.22
N ARG A 125 -6.48 24.65 1.56
CA ARG A 125 -5.11 24.21 1.36
C ARG A 125 -4.55 23.85 2.74
N ARG A 126 -4.42 22.57 3.04
CA ARG A 126 -3.74 22.16 4.28
C ARG A 126 -2.28 22.58 4.11
N ALA A 127 -1.91 23.67 4.78
CA ALA A 127 -0.51 23.98 5.06
C ALA A 127 0.14 22.73 5.70
N GLY A 128 1.37 22.44 5.28
CA GLY A 128 2.10 21.22 5.63
C GLY A 128 2.03 20.91 7.12
N ARG A 129 1.57 19.69 7.44
CA ARG A 129 1.86 19.06 8.71
C ARG A 129 2.90 17.98 8.43
N ASP A 130 4.13 18.34 8.72
CA ASP A 130 5.28 17.45 8.81
C ASP A 130 4.96 16.36 9.85
N PHE A 131 4.90 15.11 9.41
CA PHE A 131 4.62 13.93 10.23
C PHE A 131 5.91 13.34 10.80
N ARG A 132 6.87 14.18 11.15
CA ARG A 132 8.11 13.78 11.84
C ARG A 132 8.18 14.43 13.21
N HIS A 133 7.57 13.79 14.20
CA HIS A 133 8.09 13.70 15.57
C HIS A 133 7.08 12.98 16.48
N ARG A 134 7.33 11.70 16.76
CA ARG A 134 7.31 11.09 18.11
C ARG A 134 7.40 9.58 18.00
N ALA A 135 8.63 9.07 18.12
CA ALA A 135 8.91 7.74 18.62
C ALA A 135 10.33 7.73 19.20
N GLU A 136 10.57 8.53 20.24
CA GLU A 136 11.72 8.32 21.12
C GLU A 136 11.22 7.56 22.35
N LEU A 137 11.53 6.27 22.39
CA LEU A 137 11.45 5.44 23.58
C LEU A 137 12.67 5.76 24.47
N PRO A 138 12.51 5.86 25.80
CA PRO A 138 13.58 6.27 26.69
C PRO A 138 14.65 5.16 26.78
N ARG A 139 15.88 5.46 26.36
CA ARG A 139 17.04 4.61 26.64
C ARG A 139 17.33 4.61 28.14
N GLN A 140 17.33 3.42 28.74
CA GLN A 140 17.91 3.18 30.05
C GLN A 140 19.38 3.65 30.05
N ARG A 141 19.74 4.56 30.97
CA ARG A 141 21.14 4.82 31.34
C ARG A 141 21.47 3.97 32.56
N SER A 142 22.17 2.88 32.34
CA SER A 142 23.07 2.28 33.34
C SER A 142 24.41 3.02 33.30
N GLU A 143 24.81 3.50 34.47
CA GLU A 143 26.20 3.66 34.95
C GLU A 143 27.19 4.48 34.10
N GLN A 144 27.49 5.70 34.56
CA GLN A 144 28.84 6.10 35.00
C GLN A 144 28.78 7.57 35.42
N GLN A 145 28.78 7.80 36.73
CA GLN A 145 29.30 9.04 37.30
C GLN A 145 30.16 8.64 38.50
N GLN A 146 31.43 8.38 38.19
CA GLN A 146 32.51 8.58 39.13
C GLN A 146 32.56 10.07 39.48
N SER A 147 32.65 10.39 40.77
CA SER A 147 33.30 11.57 41.40
C SER A 147 32.42 12.14 42.52
N GLY A 148 32.81 11.89 43.77
CA GLY A 148 32.20 12.44 44.99
C GLY A 148 32.15 11.43 46.12
#